data_AF-A0A3D1F0A7-F1
#
_entry.id   AF-A0A3D1F0A7-F1
#
_cell.length_a   1.000
_cell.length_b   1.000
_cell.length_c   1.000
_cell.angle_alpha   90.00
_cell.angle_beta   90.00
_cell.angle_gamma   90.00
#
_symmetry.space_group_name_H-M   'P 1'
#
loop_
_entity.id
_entity.type
_entity.pdbx_description
1 polymer ?
#
loop_
_entity_poly.entity_id
_entity_poly.type
_entity_poly.pdbx_seq_one_letter_code
_entity_poly.pdbx_strand_id
1 'polypeptide(L)'
;MNPPPGLNKLKRQRTLLKWYDGNGRNMPWRSRIPQTPNSYHVLLSEAMLQQTQVATVIDYFNRFITAFPTVHDLADADEQQVLKLWEGLGYYRRARNLHACAKMIVDQHDGIVPNTVDALLKLPGVGRYTAGAIASIAYGVAAPILDGNVVRVLSRWFAITDSTDDKHVKEQLWQLAEQLVPTQRAGDFNQAMM
;
A
#
# COMPACT_ATOMS: atom_id res chain seq x y z
N MET A 1 30.52 19.15 -4.86
CA MET A 1 30.13 19.44 -3.47
C MET A 1 28.79 18.75 -3.23
N ASN A 2 28.72 17.73 -2.37
CA ASN A 2 27.45 17.09 -2.03
C ASN A 2 26.61 18.07 -1.19
N PRO A 3 25.35 18.36 -1.57
CA PRO A 3 24.50 19.28 -0.81
C PRO A 3 24.28 18.78 0.62
N PRO A 4 23.96 19.68 1.59
CA PRO A 4 23.65 19.25 2.95
C PRO A 4 22.54 18.18 2.96
N PRO A 5 22.60 17.18 3.85
CA PRO A 5 21.72 16.01 3.81
C PRO A 5 20.21 16.36 3.70
N GLY A 6 19.78 17.43 4.36
CA GLY A 6 18.40 17.92 4.33
C GLY A 6 17.97 18.58 3.02
N LEU A 7 18.89 19.23 2.28
CA LEU A 7 18.58 19.89 1.00
C LEU A 7 18.26 18.85 -0.09
N ASN A 8 18.94 17.70 -0.04
CA ASN A 8 18.70 16.59 -0.95
C ASN A 8 17.36 15.88 -0.68
N LYS A 9 16.96 15.76 0.60
CA LYS A 9 15.66 15.19 0.99
C LYS A 9 14.50 16.00 0.42
N LEU A 10 14.42 17.30 0.74
CA LEU A 10 13.30 18.15 0.31
C LEU A 10 13.23 18.25 -1.22
N LYS A 11 14.38 18.33 -1.90
CA LYS A 11 14.44 18.33 -3.35
C LYS A 11 13.89 17.03 -3.94
N ARG A 12 14.30 15.86 -3.44
CA ARG A 12 13.79 14.55 -3.89
C ARG A 12 12.28 14.43 -3.70
N GLN A 13 11.78 14.78 -2.52
CA GLN A 13 10.34 14.76 -2.21
C GLN A 13 9.55 15.63 -3.20
N ARG A 14 9.95 16.90 -3.38
CA ARG A 14 9.26 17.84 -4.28
C ARG A 14 9.34 17.42 -5.74
N THR A 15 10.51 16.97 -6.21
CA THR A 15 10.70 16.53 -7.59
C THR A 15 9.87 15.29 -7.90
N LEU A 16 9.85 14.30 -7.00
CA LEU A 16 9.07 13.09 -7.18
C LEU A 16 7.56 13.37 -7.18
N LEU A 17 7.07 14.14 -6.20
CA LEU A 17 5.66 14.50 -6.13
C LEU A 17 5.20 15.31 -7.36
N LYS A 18 6.01 16.29 -7.80
CA LYS A 18 5.72 17.07 -9.02
C LYS A 18 5.64 16.16 -10.26
N TRP A 19 6.52 15.17 -10.36
CA TRP A 19 6.45 14.19 -11.44
C TRP A 19 5.16 13.36 -11.33
N TYR A 20 4.82 12.87 -10.14
CA TYR A 20 3.63 12.05 -9.90
C TYR A 20 2.33 12.80 -10.23
N ASP A 21 2.26 14.10 -9.94
CA ASP A 21 1.10 14.94 -10.27
C ASP A 21 0.76 14.92 -11.78
N GLY A 22 1.79 14.91 -12.64
CA GLY A 22 1.62 14.87 -14.09
C GLY A 22 1.67 13.48 -14.73
N ASN A 23 2.26 12.48 -14.06
CA ASN A 23 2.60 11.18 -14.68
C ASN A 23 2.04 9.97 -13.92
N GLY A 24 1.41 10.16 -12.76
CA GLY A 24 0.79 9.07 -12.03
C GLY A 24 -0.24 8.35 -12.91
N ARG A 25 -0.32 7.02 -12.78
CA ARG A 25 -1.35 6.24 -13.48
C ARG A 25 -2.70 6.40 -12.78
N ASN A 26 -3.78 6.36 -13.57
CA ASN A 26 -5.14 6.27 -13.06
C ASN A 26 -5.46 4.79 -12.87
N MET A 27 -5.88 4.42 -11.66
CA MET A 27 -6.29 3.06 -11.32
C MET A 27 -7.56 3.12 -10.45
N PRO A 28 -8.47 2.14 -10.54
CA PRO A 28 -9.78 2.22 -9.88
C PRO A 28 -9.71 2.38 -8.35
N TRP A 29 -8.65 1.87 -7.72
CA TRP A 29 -8.42 1.98 -6.27
C TRP A 29 -7.66 3.24 -5.85
N ARG A 30 -7.17 4.05 -6.80
CA ARG A 30 -6.50 5.31 -6.49
C ARG A 30 -7.48 6.46 -6.54
N SER A 31 -7.55 7.22 -5.46
CA SER A 31 -8.19 8.53 -5.43
C SER A 31 -7.10 9.61 -5.45
N ARG A 32 -7.37 10.73 -6.13
CA ARG A 32 -6.49 11.92 -6.13
C ARG A 32 -7.21 13.07 -5.47
N ILE A 33 -6.44 13.93 -4.79
CA ILE A 33 -6.93 15.18 -4.20
C ILE A 33 -7.77 15.94 -5.24
N PRO A 34 -8.98 16.41 -4.88
CA PRO A 34 -9.55 16.51 -3.52
C PRO A 34 -10.28 15.26 -2.99
N GLN A 35 -10.32 14.16 -3.75
CA GLN A 35 -11.04 12.95 -3.33
C GLN A 35 -10.29 12.23 -2.21
N THR A 36 -11.01 11.92 -1.13
CA THR A 36 -10.47 11.11 -0.03
C THR A 36 -10.39 9.64 -0.46
N PRO A 37 -9.23 8.97 -0.34
CA PRO A 37 -9.12 7.56 -0.67
C PRO A 37 -9.99 6.69 0.24
N ASN A 38 -10.68 5.72 -0.35
CA ASN A 38 -11.45 4.75 0.40
C ASN A 38 -10.51 3.67 0.98
N SER A 39 -10.44 3.56 2.30
CA SER A 39 -9.52 2.64 2.98
C SER A 39 -9.80 1.17 2.71
N TYR A 40 -11.07 0.78 2.51
CA TYR A 40 -11.44 -0.56 2.08
C TYR A 40 -10.92 -0.86 0.66
N HIS A 41 -11.03 0.11 -0.26
CA HIS A 41 -10.48 -0.04 -1.61
C HIS A 41 -8.96 -0.18 -1.59
N VAL A 42 -8.27 0.58 -0.74
CA VAL A 42 -6.81 0.47 -0.56
C VAL A 42 -6.46 -0.92 -0.03
N LEU A 43 -7.10 -1.39 1.05
CA LEU A 43 -6.91 -2.74 1.61
C LEU A 43 -7.10 -3.84 0.55
N LEU A 44 -8.20 -3.79 -0.19
CA LEU A 44 -8.53 -4.76 -1.25
C LEU A 44 -7.47 -4.76 -2.35
N SER A 45 -7.10 -3.59 -2.85
CA SER A 45 -6.11 -3.46 -3.92
C SER A 45 -4.71 -3.94 -3.49
N GLU A 46 -4.26 -3.62 -2.28
CA GLU A 46 -2.98 -4.07 -1.74
C GLU A 46 -2.95 -5.60 -1.57
N ALA A 47 -4.05 -6.22 -1.13
CA ALA A 47 -4.14 -7.68 -1.07
C ALA A 47 -4.04 -8.31 -2.47
N MET A 48 -4.69 -7.73 -3.48
CA MET A 48 -4.67 -8.24 -4.86
C MET A 48 -3.32 -8.03 -5.55
N LEU A 49 -2.64 -6.90 -5.33
CA LEU A 49 -1.38 -6.54 -6.00
C LEU A 49 -0.17 -7.35 -5.51
N GLN A 50 -0.29 -8.05 -4.38
CA GLN A 50 0.74 -8.97 -3.91
C GLN A 50 0.99 -10.09 -4.94
N GLN A 51 2.11 -10.01 -5.67
CA GLN A 51 2.49 -10.99 -6.69
C GLN A 51 1.48 -11.11 -7.85
N THR A 52 0.76 -10.03 -8.16
CA THR A 52 -0.13 -9.98 -9.33
C THR A 52 0.02 -8.64 -10.04
N GLN A 53 0.03 -8.66 -11.37
CA GLN A 53 0.24 -7.45 -12.16
C GLN A 53 -0.99 -6.52 -12.13
N VAL A 54 -0.74 -5.22 -12.14
CA VAL A 54 -1.78 -4.17 -12.13
C VAL A 54 -2.86 -4.40 -13.20
N ALA A 55 -2.47 -4.72 -14.44
CA ALA A 55 -3.41 -4.92 -15.54
C ALA A 55 -4.43 -6.03 -15.24
N THR A 56 -3.98 -7.13 -14.63
CA THR A 56 -4.87 -8.21 -14.19
C THR A 56 -5.76 -7.77 -13.04
N VAL A 57 -5.21 -7.03 -12.06
CA VAL A 57 -5.95 -6.64 -10.85
C VAL A 57 -7.14 -5.71 -11.15
N ILE A 58 -7.08 -4.89 -12.20
CA ILE A 58 -8.16 -3.94 -12.54
C ILE A 58 -9.53 -4.63 -12.66
N ASP A 59 -9.63 -5.70 -13.44
CA ASP A 59 -10.92 -6.37 -13.68
C ASP A 59 -11.43 -7.08 -12.42
N TYR A 60 -10.53 -7.70 -11.65
CA TYR A 60 -10.89 -8.36 -10.39
C TYR A 60 -11.33 -7.36 -9.34
N PHE A 61 -10.62 -6.25 -9.20
CA PHE A 61 -10.98 -5.19 -8.27
C PHE A 61 -12.39 -4.68 -8.56
N ASN A 62 -12.69 -4.36 -9.83
CA ASN A 62 -14.01 -3.87 -10.24
C ASN A 62 -15.13 -4.89 -9.96
N ARG A 63 -14.89 -6.19 -10.21
CA ARG A 63 -15.84 -7.25 -9.88
C ARG A 63 -16.05 -7.37 -8.37
N PHE A 64 -14.98 -7.29 -7.58
CA PHE A 64 -15.05 -7.38 -6.12
C PHE A 64 -15.83 -6.22 -5.50
N ILE A 65 -15.53 -4.97 -5.86
CA ILE A 65 -16.27 -3.82 -5.31
C ILE A 65 -17.72 -3.75 -5.81
N THR A 66 -18.04 -4.40 -6.93
CA THR A 66 -19.43 -4.52 -7.39
C THR A 66 -20.19 -5.55 -6.54
N ALA A 67 -19.56 -6.68 -6.20
CA ALA A 67 -20.19 -7.72 -5.39
C ALA A 67 -20.19 -7.39 -3.88
N PHE A 68 -19.13 -6.73 -3.41
CA PHE A 68 -18.91 -6.34 -2.02
C PHE A 68 -18.54 -4.84 -1.96
N PRO A 69 -19.52 -3.94 -2.08
CA PRO A 69 -19.27 -2.49 -2.12
C PRO A 69 -18.60 -1.94 -0.87
N THR A 70 -18.85 -2.54 0.29
CA THR A 70 -18.29 -2.13 1.58
C THR A 70 -17.54 -3.28 2.26
N VAL A 71 -16.77 -2.95 3.29
CA VAL A 71 -16.12 -3.96 4.13
C VAL A 71 -17.13 -4.84 4.87
N HIS A 72 -18.34 -4.33 5.16
CA HIS A 72 -19.42 -5.11 5.77
C HIS A 72 -19.93 -6.19 4.80
N ASP A 73 -20.17 -5.82 3.54
CA ASP A 73 -20.59 -6.78 2.52
C ASP A 73 -19.56 -7.90 2.32
N LEU A 74 -18.27 -7.57 2.41
CA LEU A 74 -17.20 -8.56 2.34
C LEU A 74 -17.11 -9.42 3.61
N ALA A 75 -17.36 -8.85 4.79
CA ALA A 75 -17.34 -9.56 6.06
C ALA A 75 -18.51 -10.55 6.20
N ASP A 76 -19.68 -10.17 5.70
CA ASP A 76 -20.92 -10.98 5.75
C ASP A 76 -20.95 -12.08 4.68
N ALA A 77 -20.08 -12.02 3.67
CA ALA A 77 -20.04 -12.98 2.58
C ALA A 77 -19.67 -14.40 3.03
N ASP A 78 -20.18 -15.40 2.31
CA ASP A 78 -19.67 -16.76 2.47
C ASP A 78 -18.24 -16.88 1.90
N GLU A 79 -17.38 -17.64 2.58
CA GLU A 79 -15.99 -17.80 2.12
C GLU A 79 -15.92 -18.36 0.69
N GLN A 80 -16.81 -19.28 0.30
CA GLN A 80 -16.81 -19.83 -1.06
C GLN A 80 -17.13 -18.76 -2.10
N GLN A 81 -18.01 -17.80 -1.80
CA GLN A 81 -18.29 -16.67 -2.69
C GLN A 81 -17.04 -15.79 -2.88
N VAL A 82 -16.32 -15.50 -1.79
CA VAL A 82 -15.06 -14.76 -1.84
C VAL A 82 -14.01 -15.48 -2.68
N LEU A 83 -13.82 -16.79 -2.45
CA LEU A 83 -12.87 -17.61 -3.20
C LEU A 83 -13.25 -17.73 -4.67
N LYS A 84 -14.55 -17.79 -4.99
CA LYS A 84 -15.04 -17.84 -6.37
C LYS A 84 -14.76 -16.55 -7.13
N LEU A 85 -14.93 -15.39 -6.48
CA LEU A 85 -14.57 -14.11 -7.09
C LEU A 85 -13.05 -13.95 -7.26
N TRP A 86 -12.26 -14.55 -6.36
CA TRP A 86 -10.78 -14.55 -6.41
C TRP A 86 -10.19 -15.54 -7.43
N GLU A 87 -11.00 -16.46 -7.95
CA GLU A 87 -10.56 -17.52 -8.85
C GLU A 87 -9.80 -16.95 -10.06
N GLY A 88 -8.53 -17.36 -10.21
CA GLY A 88 -7.63 -16.89 -11.27
C GLY A 88 -6.55 -15.91 -10.81
N LEU A 89 -6.68 -15.25 -9.64
CA LEU A 89 -5.61 -14.40 -9.08
C LEU A 89 -4.48 -15.19 -8.41
N GLY A 90 -4.69 -16.48 -8.13
CA GLY A 90 -3.74 -17.33 -7.40
C GLY A 90 -3.55 -16.90 -5.93
N TYR A 91 -2.70 -17.65 -5.22
CA TYR A 91 -2.38 -17.41 -3.80
C TYR A 91 -3.62 -17.20 -2.92
N TYR A 92 -4.55 -18.17 -2.92
CA TYR A 92 -5.85 -18.12 -2.22
C TYR A 92 -5.78 -17.82 -0.72
N ARG A 93 -4.60 -17.99 -0.08
CA ARG A 93 -4.39 -17.53 1.30
C ARG A 93 -4.63 -16.02 1.44
N ARG A 94 -4.34 -15.23 0.42
CA ARG A 94 -4.62 -13.78 0.40
C ARG A 94 -6.11 -13.50 0.47
N ALA A 95 -6.93 -14.22 -0.30
CA ALA A 95 -8.39 -14.10 -0.26
C ALA A 95 -8.95 -14.42 1.14
N ARG A 96 -8.49 -15.52 1.74
CA ARG A 96 -8.91 -15.91 3.10
C ARG A 96 -8.48 -14.91 4.16
N ASN A 97 -7.24 -14.42 4.09
CA ASN A 97 -6.74 -13.40 4.99
C ASN A 97 -7.53 -12.09 4.83
N LEU A 98 -7.81 -11.66 3.60
CA LEU A 98 -8.61 -10.47 3.32
C LEU A 98 -10.03 -10.60 3.90
N HIS A 99 -10.67 -11.76 3.74
CA HIS A 99 -11.97 -12.04 4.33
C HIS A 99 -11.93 -12.00 5.87
N ALA A 100 -10.92 -12.63 6.47
CA ALA A 100 -10.71 -12.57 7.92
C ALA A 100 -10.39 -11.14 8.42
N CYS A 101 -9.67 -10.34 7.64
CA CYS A 101 -9.49 -8.90 7.91
C CYS A 101 -10.82 -8.17 7.92
N ALA A 102 -11.66 -8.38 6.90
CA ALA A 102 -12.96 -7.72 6.81
C ALA A 102 -13.83 -8.00 8.04
N LYS A 103 -13.90 -9.27 8.46
CA LYS A 103 -14.59 -9.68 9.69
C LYS A 103 -14.02 -9.00 10.93
N MET A 104 -12.70 -9.03 11.10
CA MET A 104 -12.05 -8.38 12.25
C MET A 104 -12.27 -6.86 12.26
N ILE A 105 -12.30 -6.20 11.10
CA ILE A 105 -12.57 -4.77 10.96
C ILE A 105 -14.01 -4.45 11.38
N VAL A 106 -14.99 -5.25 10.97
CA VAL A 106 -16.38 -5.08 11.40
C VAL A 106 -16.52 -5.33 12.90
N ASP A 107 -15.98 -6.44 13.40
CA ASP A 107 -16.18 -6.88 14.78
C ASP A 107 -15.44 -6.02 15.82
N GLN A 108 -14.23 -5.53 15.50
CA GLN A 108 -13.33 -4.89 16.48
C GLN A 108 -13.06 -3.42 16.19
N HIS A 109 -13.46 -2.93 15.01
CA HIS A 109 -13.19 -1.56 14.56
C HIS A 109 -14.42 -0.88 13.96
N ASP A 110 -15.62 -1.37 14.27
CA ASP A 110 -16.91 -0.79 13.86
C ASP A 110 -17.01 -0.57 12.33
N GLY A 111 -16.41 -1.48 11.54
CA GLY A 111 -16.40 -1.40 10.09
C GLY A 111 -15.46 -0.33 9.52
N ILE A 112 -14.58 0.24 10.34
CA ILE A 112 -13.61 1.26 9.93
C ILE A 112 -12.22 0.63 9.88
N VAL A 113 -11.58 0.62 8.72
CA VAL A 113 -10.19 0.17 8.59
C VAL A 113 -9.31 1.00 9.55
N PRO A 114 -8.45 0.38 10.38
CA PRO A 114 -7.62 1.13 11.32
C PRO A 114 -6.68 2.11 10.61
N ASN A 115 -6.48 3.29 11.21
CA ASN A 115 -5.65 4.35 10.63
C ASN A 115 -4.21 4.37 11.15
N THR A 116 -3.85 3.50 12.10
CA THR A 116 -2.48 3.41 12.65
C THR A 116 -1.78 2.15 12.16
N VAL A 117 -0.46 2.26 11.96
CA VAL A 117 0.38 1.12 11.54
C VAL A 117 0.28 -0.04 12.55
N ASP A 118 0.32 0.26 13.85
CA ASP A 118 0.27 -0.76 14.91
C ASP A 118 -1.05 -1.54 14.94
N ALA A 119 -2.17 -0.87 14.67
CA ALA A 119 -3.47 -1.54 14.58
C ALA A 119 -3.57 -2.36 13.28
N LEU A 120 -3.10 -1.80 12.16
CA LEU A 120 -3.10 -2.49 10.86
C LEU A 120 -2.25 -3.78 10.89
N LEU A 121 -1.10 -3.77 11.57
CA LEU A 121 -0.23 -4.94 11.72
C LEU A 121 -0.87 -6.12 12.46
N LYS A 122 -1.97 -5.89 13.19
CA LYS A 122 -2.72 -6.96 13.87
C LYS A 122 -3.69 -7.69 12.94
N LEU A 123 -3.97 -7.11 11.77
CA LEU A 123 -4.92 -7.69 10.82
C LEU A 123 -4.29 -8.89 10.07
N PRO A 124 -5.07 -9.96 9.81
CA PRO A 124 -4.58 -11.15 9.11
C PRO A 124 -3.91 -10.87 7.75
N GLY A 125 -2.64 -11.27 7.60
CA GLY A 125 -1.93 -11.09 6.33
C GLY A 125 -1.50 -9.66 6.01
N VAL A 126 -1.65 -8.72 6.94
CA VAL A 126 -1.12 -7.36 6.82
C VAL A 126 0.29 -7.29 7.43
N GLY A 127 1.31 -7.19 6.57
CA GLY A 127 2.70 -6.97 6.99
C GLY A 127 3.08 -5.49 7.01
N ARG A 128 4.33 -5.20 7.42
CA ARG A 128 4.89 -3.83 7.53
C ARG A 128 4.66 -2.96 6.29
N TYR A 129 4.87 -3.53 5.10
CA TYR A 129 4.58 -2.85 3.83
C TYR A 129 3.10 -2.47 3.70
N THR A 130 2.19 -3.43 3.83
CA THR A 130 0.75 -3.20 3.62
C THR A 130 0.16 -2.27 4.69
N ALA A 131 0.62 -2.38 5.95
CA ALA A 131 0.23 -1.45 7.01
C ALA A 131 0.68 -0.02 6.68
N GLY A 132 1.93 0.16 6.22
CA GLY A 132 2.43 1.47 5.80
C GLY A 132 1.68 2.04 4.58
N ALA A 133 1.36 1.18 3.61
CA ALA A 133 0.60 1.56 2.42
C ALA A 133 -0.82 2.02 2.77
N ILE A 134 -1.57 1.25 3.57
CA ILE A 134 -2.92 1.62 3.99
C ILE A 134 -2.88 2.90 4.83
N ALA A 135 -2.01 2.97 5.85
CA ALA A 135 -1.91 4.14 6.73
C ALA A 135 -1.57 5.42 5.95
N SER A 136 -0.64 5.36 5.01
CA SER A 136 -0.22 6.55 4.27
C SER A 136 -1.17 6.92 3.14
N ILE A 137 -1.68 5.95 2.38
CA ILE A 137 -2.56 6.21 1.24
C ILE A 137 -3.95 6.62 1.72
N ALA A 138 -4.56 5.87 2.65
CA ALA A 138 -5.92 6.14 3.06
C ALA A 138 -6.04 7.26 4.11
N TYR A 139 -5.04 7.40 4.98
CA TYR A 139 -5.12 8.31 6.13
C TYR A 139 -4.04 9.39 6.17
N GLY A 140 -3.15 9.43 5.18
CA GLY A 140 -2.08 10.44 5.12
C GLY A 140 -1.01 10.30 6.20
N VAL A 141 -0.99 9.18 6.95
CA VAL A 141 0.03 8.94 7.98
C VAL A 141 1.40 8.85 7.32
N ALA A 142 2.41 9.47 7.93
CA ALA A 142 3.80 9.44 7.46
C ALA A 142 4.46 8.08 7.72
N ALA A 143 3.89 7.01 7.17
CA ALA A 143 4.37 5.64 7.30
C ALA A 143 5.18 5.25 6.06
N PRO A 144 6.43 4.76 6.21
CA PRO A 144 7.22 4.30 5.08
C PRO A 144 6.66 2.99 4.51
N ILE A 145 6.95 2.74 3.24
CA ILE A 145 6.77 1.43 2.60
C ILE A 145 8.11 0.96 2.04
N LEU A 146 8.25 -0.35 1.88
CA LEU A 146 9.41 -0.93 1.21
C LEU A 146 8.99 -2.21 0.45
N ASP A 147 8.70 -2.05 -0.84
CA ASP A 147 8.52 -3.15 -1.79
C ASP A 147 9.73 -3.24 -2.73
N GLY A 148 9.70 -4.17 -3.69
CA GLY A 148 10.78 -4.32 -4.68
C GLY A 148 11.02 -3.06 -5.53
N ASN A 149 10.00 -2.23 -5.75
CA ASN A 149 10.14 -0.97 -6.50
C ASN A 149 10.87 0.09 -5.68
N VAL A 150 10.45 0.29 -4.43
CA VAL A 150 11.07 1.24 -3.50
C VAL A 150 12.51 0.83 -3.22
N VAL A 151 12.79 -0.46 -2.98
CA VAL A 151 14.15 -0.99 -2.82
C VAL A 151 15.01 -0.61 -4.02
N ARG A 152 14.54 -0.86 -5.25
CA ARG A 152 15.27 -0.54 -6.47
C ARG A 152 15.56 0.96 -6.62
N VAL A 153 14.61 1.82 -6.28
CA VAL A 153 14.78 3.28 -6.33
C VAL A 153 15.79 3.75 -5.29
N LEU A 154 15.61 3.35 -4.02
CA LEU A 154 16.47 3.76 -2.92
C LEU A 154 17.90 3.28 -3.09
N SER A 155 18.12 2.02 -3.50
CA SER A 155 19.48 1.52 -3.73
C SER A 155 20.22 2.34 -4.79
N ARG A 156 19.52 2.77 -5.85
CA ARG A 156 20.13 3.63 -6.89
C ARG A 156 20.36 5.07 -6.42
N TRP A 157 19.43 5.65 -5.68
CA TRP A 157 19.56 7.03 -5.17
C TRP A 157 20.66 7.20 -4.13
N PHE A 158 20.96 6.16 -3.37
CA PHE A 158 21.95 6.17 -2.30
C PHE A 158 23.19 5.33 -2.62
N ALA A 159 23.31 4.81 -3.84
CA ALA A 159 24.43 3.99 -4.30
C ALA A 159 24.71 2.76 -3.39
N ILE A 160 23.65 2.11 -2.92
CA ILE A 160 23.75 0.85 -2.16
C ILE A 160 23.94 -0.28 -3.16
N THR A 161 25.13 -0.89 -3.16
CA THR A 161 25.53 -1.97 -4.08
C THR A 161 25.47 -3.36 -3.47
N ASP A 162 25.36 -3.44 -2.14
CA ASP A 162 25.25 -4.70 -1.42
C ASP A 162 23.94 -5.41 -1.75
N SER A 163 23.91 -6.73 -1.52
CA SER A 163 22.74 -7.55 -1.77
C SER A 163 21.53 -7.03 -1.01
N THR A 164 20.45 -6.73 -1.73
CA THR A 164 19.19 -6.27 -1.11
C THR A 164 18.46 -7.39 -0.38
N ASP A 165 18.95 -8.63 -0.43
CA ASP A 165 18.46 -9.74 0.38
C ASP A 165 19.05 -9.77 1.79
N ASP A 166 20.17 -9.09 2.00
CA ASP A 166 20.82 -8.97 3.30
C ASP A 166 19.92 -8.21 4.29
N LYS A 167 19.83 -8.73 5.52
CA LYS A 167 18.96 -8.18 6.56
C LYS A 167 19.40 -6.77 6.98
N HIS A 168 20.70 -6.52 7.08
CA HIS A 168 21.25 -5.22 7.42
C HIS A 168 20.95 -4.19 6.32
N VAL A 169 21.11 -4.58 5.05
CA VAL A 169 20.76 -3.72 3.90
C VAL A 169 19.26 -3.43 3.86
N LYS A 170 18.40 -4.42 4.11
CA LYS A 170 16.94 -4.22 4.20
C LYS A 170 16.58 -3.23 5.31
N GLU A 171 17.22 -3.33 6.47
CA GLU A 171 16.95 -2.41 7.59
C GLU A 171 17.43 -0.98 7.27
N GLN A 172 18.61 -0.83 6.65
CA GLN A 172 19.08 0.47 6.17
C GLN A 172 18.09 1.09 5.16
N LEU A 173 17.55 0.30 4.23
CA LEU A 173 16.55 0.77 3.27
C LEU A 173 15.24 1.21 3.94
N TRP A 174 14.78 0.49 4.97
CA TRP A 174 13.64 0.91 5.79
C TRP A 174 13.89 2.25 6.47
N GLN A 175 15.07 2.44 7.08
CA GLN A 175 15.45 3.70 7.71
C GLN A 175 15.48 4.85 6.70
N LEU A 176 15.99 4.62 5.49
CA LEU A 176 15.99 5.62 4.42
C LEU A 176 14.57 5.96 3.96
N ALA A 177 13.69 4.97 3.83
CA ALA A 177 12.28 5.20 3.49
C ALA A 177 11.57 6.04 4.57
N GLU A 178 11.81 5.72 5.85
CA GLU A 178 11.28 6.48 6.99
C GLU A 178 11.78 7.92 7.03
N GLN A 179 13.06 8.13 6.73
CA GLN A 179 13.61 9.48 6.63
C GLN A 179 13.07 10.24 5.41
N LEU A 180 12.64 9.56 4.34
CA LEU A 180 12.19 10.21 3.10
C LEU A 180 10.69 10.45 3.02
N VAL A 181 9.85 9.66 3.70
CA VAL A 181 8.40 9.86 3.64
C VAL A 181 8.05 11.26 4.19
N PRO A 182 7.34 12.10 3.43
CA PRO A 182 6.96 13.43 3.90
C PRO A 182 5.77 13.33 4.86
N THR A 183 5.65 14.30 5.77
CA THR A 183 4.48 14.44 6.65
C THR A 183 3.22 14.86 5.91
N GLN A 184 3.37 15.54 4.77
CA GLN A 184 2.27 15.91 3.88
C GLN A 184 2.35 15.07 2.61
N ARG A 185 1.20 14.60 2.12
CA ARG A 185 1.10 13.75 0.92
C ARG A 185 1.91 12.45 1.01
N ALA A 186 1.98 11.85 2.19
CA ALA A 186 2.71 10.59 2.42
C ALA A 186 2.23 9.47 1.47
N GLY A 187 0.91 9.34 1.30
CA GLY A 187 0.30 8.41 0.36
C GLY A 187 0.76 8.60 -1.08
N ASP A 188 0.67 9.83 -1.60
CA ASP A 188 1.14 10.15 -2.96
C ASP A 188 2.63 9.89 -3.13
N PHE A 189 3.44 10.24 -2.13
CA PHE A 189 4.88 10.00 -2.15
C PHE A 189 5.18 8.50 -2.25
N ASN A 190 4.55 7.69 -1.40
CA ASN A 190 4.69 6.23 -1.44
C ASN A 190 4.22 5.67 -2.78
N GLN A 191 3.07 6.13 -3.30
CA GLN A 191 2.57 5.71 -4.61
C GLN A 191 3.45 6.15 -5.79
N ALA A 192 4.20 7.24 -5.65
CA ALA A 192 5.16 7.70 -6.65
C ALA A 192 6.47 6.90 -6.63
N MET A 193 6.84 6.31 -5.48
CA MET A 193 8.00 5.42 -5.37
C MET A 193 7.75 4.03 -5.97
N MET A 194 6.49 3.61 -6.10
CA MET A 194 6.04 2.32 -6.67
C MET A 194 5.85 2.36 -8.18
#